data_AF-A0A1W1X9U3-F1
#
_entry.id   AF-A0A1W1X9U3-F1
#
_cell.length_a   1.000
_cell.length_b   1.000
_cell.length_c   1.000
_cell.angle_alpha   90.00
_cell.angle_beta   90.00
_cell.angle_gamma   90.00
#
_symmetry.space_group_name_H-M   'P 1'
#
loop_
_entity.id
_entity.type
_entity.pdbx_description
1 polymer ?
#
loop_
_entity_poly.entity_id
_entity_poly.type
_entity_poly.pdbx_seq_one_letter_code
_entity_poly.pdbx_strand_id
1 'polypeptide(L)'
;MQMTFQGALYLVAAVVLTGIYLARERGLAKIDRTALPELEPAEVERLKGLLATAYQRTMYLAVSLYYLAFVTLFHRTVQAKWFGMILAVSLFFYNIPPRNRAMRIVTEAGLDWKELNRRHIKL
;
A
#
# COMPACT_ATOMS: atom_id res chain seq x y z
N MET A 1 4.78 11.76 30.05
CA MET A 1 4.10 11.11 28.91
C MET A 1 4.68 9.71 28.77
N GLN A 2 3.97 8.67 29.20
CA GLN A 2 4.48 7.29 29.05
C GLN A 2 4.12 6.80 27.64
N MET A 3 5.12 6.63 26.79
CA MET A 3 4.95 6.04 25.47
C MET A 3 4.59 4.58 25.67
N THR A 4 3.33 4.21 25.40
CA THR A 4 2.94 2.81 25.47
C THR A 4 3.58 2.08 24.29
N PHE A 5 4.10 0.87 24.53
CA PHE A 5 4.71 0.04 23.50
C PHE A 5 3.79 -0.13 22.28
N GLN A 6 2.48 -0.30 22.52
CA GLN A 6 1.46 -0.38 21.47
C GLN A 6 1.39 0.89 20.61
N GLY A 7 1.37 2.08 21.23
CA GLY A 7 1.34 3.36 20.49
C GLY A 7 2.61 3.56 19.65
N ALA A 8 3.77 3.17 20.17
CA ALA A 8 5.03 3.21 19.41
C ALA A 8 5.01 2.24 18.22
N LEU A 9 4.48 1.02 18.39
CA LEU A 9 4.33 0.06 17.30
C LEU A 9 3.43 0.58 16.17
N TYR A 10 2.28 1.17 16.50
CA TYR A 10 1.39 1.77 15.51
C TYR A 10 2.08 2.91 14.74
N LEU A 11 2.83 3.75 15.45
CA LEU A 11 3.57 4.86 14.83
C LEU A 11 4.65 4.36 13.87
N VAL A 12 5.45 3.37 14.30
CA VAL A 12 6.50 2.77 13.45
C VAL A 12 5.88 2.13 12.22
N ALA A 13 4.79 1.38 12.38
CA ALA A 13 4.08 0.77 11.25
C ALA A 13 3.56 1.83 10.27
N ALA A 14 2.98 2.93 10.77
CA ALA A 14 2.51 4.04 9.94
C ALA A 14 3.65 4.69 9.12
N VAL A 15 4.80 4.94 9.76
CA VAL A 15 5.99 5.50 9.10
C VAL A 15 6.52 4.55 8.02
N VAL A 16 6.61 3.25 8.32
CA VAL A 16 7.05 2.24 7.36
C VAL A 16 6.12 2.20 6.14
N LEU A 17 4.80 2.18 6.34
CA LEU A 17 3.84 2.17 5.24
C LEU A 17 3.89 3.46 4.41
N THR A 18 4.12 4.61 5.05
CA THR A 18 4.31 5.89 4.36
C THR A 18 5.57 5.86 3.49
N GLY A 19 6.68 5.33 4.02
CA GLY A 19 7.91 5.14 3.26
C GLY A 19 7.73 4.20 2.07
N ILE A 20 6.98 3.10 2.25
CA ILE A 20 6.61 2.19 1.16
C ILE A 20 5.79 2.93 0.11
N TYR A 21 4.75 3.66 0.49
CA TYR A 21 3.94 4.46 -0.43
C TYR A 21 4.81 5.39 -1.28
N LEU A 22 5.66 6.21 -0.64
CA LEU A 22 6.52 7.17 -1.34
C LEU A 22 7.51 6.48 -2.29
N ALA A 23 8.08 5.34 -1.89
CA ALA A 23 8.99 4.57 -2.73
C ALA A 23 8.25 3.99 -3.96
N ARG A 24 7.01 3.54 -3.77
CA ARG A 24 6.19 2.92 -4.81
C ARG A 24 5.58 3.92 -5.79
N GLU A 25 5.13 5.07 -5.30
CA GLU A 25 4.65 6.19 -6.12
C GLU A 25 5.75 6.68 -7.08
N ARG A 26 6.98 6.86 -6.57
CA ARG A 26 8.14 7.20 -7.42
C ARG A 26 8.48 6.10 -8.43
N GLY A 27 8.24 4.84 -8.08
CA GLY A 27 8.42 3.70 -8.99
C GLY A 27 7.36 3.65 -10.09
N LEU A 28 6.13 4.08 -9.80
CA LEU A 28 5.01 4.05 -10.74
C LEU A 28 5.28 4.91 -11.99
N ALA A 29 5.91 6.07 -11.80
CA ALA A 29 6.30 6.97 -12.89
C ALA A 29 7.34 6.37 -13.85
N LYS A 30 8.06 5.32 -13.41
CA LYS A 30 9.07 4.62 -14.20
C LYS A 30 8.51 3.43 -14.98
N ILE A 31 7.26 3.06 -14.74
CA ILE A 31 6.59 2.01 -15.51
C ILE A 31 6.17 2.65 -16.83
N ASP A 32 6.81 2.28 -17.92
CA ASP A 32 6.40 2.69 -19.26
C ASP A 32 6.36 1.47 -20.19
N ARG A 33 6.01 1.70 -21.46
CA ARG A 33 5.96 0.63 -22.46
C ARG A 33 7.34 -0.01 -22.69
N THR A 34 8.43 0.72 -22.49
CA THR A 34 9.77 0.17 -22.66
C THR A 34 10.14 -0.80 -21.54
N ALA A 35 9.59 -0.58 -20.34
CA ALA A 35 9.76 -1.47 -19.20
C ALA A 35 8.91 -2.77 -19.32
N LEU A 36 7.77 -2.69 -20.00
CA LEU A 36 6.83 -3.80 -20.20
C LEU A 36 6.40 -3.92 -21.67
N PRO A 37 7.31 -4.31 -22.59
CA PRO A 37 7.00 -4.46 -24.01
C PRO A 37 5.99 -5.56 -24.30
N GLU A 38 5.78 -6.50 -23.35
CA GLU A 38 4.83 -7.61 -23.45
C GLU A 38 3.37 -7.18 -23.30
N LEU A 39 3.12 -5.98 -22.75
CA LEU A 39 1.77 -5.46 -22.52
C LEU A 39 1.37 -4.49 -23.62
N GLU A 40 0.09 -4.53 -23.99
CA GLU A 40 -0.47 -3.49 -24.84
C GLU A 40 -0.50 -2.14 -24.11
N PRO A 41 -0.45 -1.00 -24.82
CA PRO A 41 -0.48 0.33 -24.19
C PRO A 41 -1.66 0.53 -23.23
N ALA A 42 -2.83 -0.01 -23.58
CA ALA A 42 -4.03 0.04 -22.74
C ALA A 42 -3.87 -0.77 -21.43
N GLU A 43 -3.16 -1.90 -21.48
CA GLU A 43 -2.90 -2.74 -20.32
C GLU A 43 -1.86 -2.14 -19.38
N VAL A 44 -0.84 -1.46 -19.92
CA VAL A 44 0.14 -0.70 -19.14
C VAL A 44 -0.55 0.41 -18.34
N GLU A 45 -1.42 1.18 -18.97
CA GLU A 45 -2.18 2.22 -18.27
C GLU A 45 -3.16 1.64 -17.24
N ARG A 46 -3.81 0.52 -17.55
CA ARG A 46 -4.67 -0.20 -16.59
C ARG A 46 -3.87 -0.71 -15.39
N LEU A 47 -2.68 -1.27 -15.61
CA LEU A 47 -1.79 -1.76 -14.57
C LEU A 47 -1.33 -0.61 -13.66
N LYS A 48 -0.91 0.52 -14.24
CA LYS A 48 -0.56 1.73 -13.49
C LYS A 48 -1.73 2.22 -12.64
N GLY A 49 -2.94 2.28 -13.19
CA GLY A 49 -4.12 2.70 -12.45
C GLY A 49 -4.42 1.80 -11.24
N LEU A 50 -4.30 0.48 -11.42
CA LEU A 50 -4.48 -0.49 -10.33
C LEU A 50 -3.40 -0.37 -9.25
N LEU A 51 -2.15 -0.20 -9.66
CA LEU A 51 -1.02 -0.02 -8.74
C LEU A 51 -1.11 1.30 -7.98
N ALA A 52 -1.43 2.40 -8.67
CA ALA A 52 -1.67 3.71 -8.04
C ALA A 52 -2.78 3.61 -6.99
N THR A 53 -3.88 2.92 -7.32
CA THR A 53 -5.00 2.69 -6.39
C THR A 53 -4.56 1.86 -5.19
N ALA A 54 -3.77 0.80 -5.39
CA ALA A 54 -3.24 -0.02 -4.29
C ALA A 54 -2.27 0.76 -3.39
N TYR A 55 -1.44 1.63 -3.98
CA TYR A 55 -0.51 2.48 -3.23
C TYR A 55 -1.28 3.53 -2.41
N GLN A 56 -2.26 4.21 -2.99
CA GLN A 56 -3.13 5.14 -2.25
C GLN A 56 -3.84 4.45 -1.08
N ARG A 57 -4.35 3.23 -1.27
CA ARG A 57 -4.97 2.45 -0.18
C ARG A 57 -3.97 2.09 0.92
N THR A 58 -2.70 1.83 0.57
CA THR A 58 -1.62 1.65 1.54
C THR A 58 -1.36 2.92 2.36
N MET A 59 -1.47 4.09 1.73
CA MET A 59 -1.40 5.38 2.45
C MET A 59 -2.58 5.57 3.41
N TYR A 60 -3.80 5.20 3.02
CA TYR A 60 -4.96 5.26 3.94
C TYR A 60 -4.79 4.36 5.16
N LEU A 61 -4.18 3.18 4.98
CA LEU A 61 -3.82 2.31 6.09
C LEU A 61 -2.78 2.96 7.01
N ALA A 62 -1.76 3.63 6.45
CA ALA A 62 -0.78 4.39 7.21
C ALA A 62 -1.45 5.50 8.05
N VAL A 63 -2.36 6.28 7.45
CA VAL A 63 -3.14 7.33 8.14
C VAL A 63 -3.96 6.73 9.30
N SER A 64 -4.58 5.57 9.09
CA SER A 64 -5.34 4.89 10.14
C SER A 64 -4.46 4.43 11.31
N LEU A 65 -3.22 4.02 11.02
CA LEU A 65 -2.23 3.68 12.04
C LEU A 65 -1.68 4.92 12.75
N TYR A 66 -1.50 6.05 12.05
CA TYR A 66 -1.18 7.32 12.70
C TYR A 66 -2.29 7.75 13.66
N TYR A 67 -3.55 7.62 13.26
CA TYR A 67 -4.69 7.87 14.13
C TYR A 67 -4.69 6.94 15.35
N LEU A 68 -4.47 5.63 15.16
CA LEU A 68 -4.37 4.67 16.26
C LEU A 68 -3.20 4.98 17.21
N ALA A 69 -2.04 5.38 16.67
CA ALA A 69 -0.90 5.82 17.47
C ALA A 69 -1.27 7.07 18.27
N PHE A 70 -1.86 8.07 17.62
CA PHE A 70 -2.30 9.31 18.25
C PHE A 70 -3.28 9.04 19.39
N VAL A 71 -4.37 8.31 19.11
CA VAL A 71 -5.34 7.96 20.15
C VAL A 71 -4.64 7.16 21.24
N THR A 72 -3.83 6.16 20.92
CA THR A 72 -3.20 5.31 21.95
C THR A 72 -2.19 6.05 22.85
N LEU A 73 -1.50 7.07 22.32
CA LEU A 73 -0.52 7.86 23.06
C LEU A 73 -1.15 9.03 23.83
N PHE A 74 -2.16 9.69 23.25
CA PHE A 74 -2.70 10.94 23.76
C PHE A 74 -4.13 10.83 24.32
N HIS A 75 -4.92 9.82 23.94
CA HIS A 75 -6.33 9.70 24.31
C HIS A 75 -6.67 8.31 24.90
N ARG A 76 -7.22 8.28 26.11
CA ARG A 76 -7.57 7.02 26.77
C ARG A 76 -8.95 6.47 26.36
N THR A 77 -9.57 7.05 25.34
CA THR A 77 -10.92 6.71 24.91
C THR A 77 -10.94 5.38 24.16
N VAL A 78 -11.50 4.35 24.81
CA VAL A 78 -11.56 2.98 24.29
C VAL A 78 -12.33 2.91 22.96
N GLN A 79 -13.39 3.70 22.81
CA GLN A 79 -14.20 3.75 21.59
C GLN A 79 -13.38 4.22 20.38
N ALA A 80 -12.53 5.24 20.55
CA ALA A 80 -11.69 5.77 19.47
C ALA A 80 -10.63 4.75 19.02
N LYS A 81 -10.09 3.94 19.95
CA LYS A 81 -9.19 2.83 19.62
C LYS A 81 -9.90 1.75 18.81
N TRP A 82 -11.11 1.35 19.23
CA TRP A 82 -11.90 0.37 18.48
C TRP A 82 -12.23 0.85 17.07
N PHE A 83 -12.66 2.11 16.93
CA PHE A 83 -12.92 2.71 15.63
C PHE A 83 -11.67 2.66 14.73
N GLY A 84 -10.52 3.12 15.24
CA GLY A 84 -9.26 3.09 14.48
C GLY A 84 -8.84 1.67 14.08
N MET A 85 -9.07 0.69 14.95
CA MET A 85 -8.73 -0.72 14.68
C MET A 85 -9.63 -1.32 13.60
N ILE A 86 -10.94 -1.10 13.70
CA ILE A 86 -11.91 -1.53 12.67
C ILE A 86 -11.58 -0.87 11.32
N LEU A 87 -11.26 0.42 11.33
CA LEU A 87 -10.88 1.16 10.13
C LEU A 87 -9.61 0.58 9.48
N ALA A 88 -8.56 0.34 10.28
CA ALA A 88 -7.30 -0.22 9.79
C ALA A 88 -7.49 -1.62 9.20
N VAL A 89 -8.24 -2.49 9.89
CA VAL A 89 -8.56 -3.85 9.39
C VAL A 89 -9.38 -3.79 8.10
N SER A 90 -10.38 -2.91 8.04
CA SER A 90 -11.23 -2.74 6.85
C SER A 90 -10.40 -2.27 5.64
N LEU A 91 -9.50 -1.31 5.84
CA LEU A 91 -8.61 -0.81 4.78
C LEU A 91 -7.59 -1.86 4.34
N PHE A 92 -7.10 -2.69 5.26
CA PHE A 92 -6.22 -3.80 4.94
C PHE A 92 -6.89 -4.78 3.96
N PHE A 93 -8.12 -5.23 4.26
CA PHE A 93 -8.86 -6.11 3.36
C PHE A 93 -9.25 -5.41 2.06
N TYR A 94 -9.60 -4.13 2.12
CA TYR A 94 -9.91 -3.33 0.93
C TYR A 94 -8.71 -3.19 -0.01
N ASN A 95 -7.48 -3.39 0.45
CA ASN A 95 -6.27 -3.31 -0.38
C ASN A 95 -5.97 -4.60 -1.18
N ILE A 96 -6.59 -5.73 -0.85
CA ILE A 96 -6.33 -7.02 -1.50
C ILE A 96 -6.79 -7.06 -2.97
N PRO A 97 -8.02 -6.61 -3.34
CA PRO A 97 -8.52 -6.72 -4.71
C PRO A 97 -7.68 -6.03 -5.80
N PRO A 98 -7.25 -4.76 -5.66
CA PRO A 98 -6.47 -4.09 -6.71
C PRO A 98 -5.10 -4.76 -6.93
N ARG A 99 -4.47 -5.24 -5.85
CA ARG A 99 -3.20 -5.98 -5.94
C ARG A 99 -3.36 -7.30 -6.70
N ASN A 100 -4.42 -8.06 -6.41
CA ASN A 100 -4.69 -9.31 -7.13
C ASN A 100 -4.99 -9.07 -8.61
N ARG A 101 -5.70 -7.98 -8.94
CA ARG A 101 -5.94 -7.60 -10.35
C ARG A 101 -4.65 -7.20 -11.07
N ALA A 102 -3.77 -6.44 -10.41
CA ALA A 102 -2.48 -6.06 -10.98
C ALA A 102 -1.60 -7.29 -11.24
N MET A 103 -1.53 -8.22 -10.27
CA MET A 103 -0.84 -9.50 -10.44
C MET A 103 -1.39 -10.30 -11.62
N ARG A 104 -2.73 -10.35 -11.77
CA ARG A 104 -3.38 -11.08 -12.85
C ARG A 104 -3.00 -10.55 -14.24
N ILE A 105 -2.98 -9.24 -14.45
CA ILE A 105 -2.56 -8.63 -15.74
C ILE A 105 -1.13 -9.04 -16.08
N VAL A 106 -0.23 -9.00 -15.10
CA VAL A 106 1.17 -9.37 -15.27
C VAL A 106 1.32 -10.85 -15.61
N THR A 107 0.62 -11.73 -14.87
CA THR A 107 0.67 -13.17 -15.10
C THR A 107 0.03 -13.58 -16.44
N GLU A 108 -1.04 -12.92 -16.85
CA GLU A 108 -1.69 -13.13 -18.16
C GLU A 108 -0.75 -12.74 -19.32
N ALA A 109 0.13 -11.76 -19.12
CA ALA A 109 1.18 -11.37 -20.07
C ALA A 109 2.45 -12.25 -20.02
N GLY A 110 2.43 -13.35 -19.26
CA GLY A 110 3.57 -14.27 -19.14
C GLY A 110 4.72 -13.75 -18.27
N LEU A 111 4.52 -12.65 -17.55
CA LEU A 111 5.51 -12.10 -16.64
C LEU A 111 5.35 -12.73 -15.24
N ASP A 112 6.46 -13.23 -14.70
CA ASP A 112 6.52 -13.71 -13.32
C ASP A 112 7.03 -12.59 -12.38
N TRP A 113 6.75 -12.71 -11.09
CA TRP A 113 7.22 -11.82 -10.03
C TRP A 113 8.75 -11.64 -10.06
N LYS A 114 9.50 -12.69 -10.41
CA LYS A 114 10.95 -12.63 -10.57
C LYS A 114 11.39 -11.68 -11.68
N GLU A 115 10.67 -11.70 -12.80
CA GLU A 115 10.98 -10.88 -13.98
C GLU A 115 10.69 -9.40 -13.71
N LEU A 116 9.59 -9.11 -13.02
CA LEU A 116 9.26 -7.75 -12.58
C LEU A 116 10.29 -7.19 -11.60
N ASN A 117 10.72 -7.98 -10.61
CA ASN A 117 11.75 -7.56 -9.68
C ASN A 117 13.10 -7.29 -10.39
N ARG A 118 13.45 -8.10 -11.40
CA ARG A 118 14.64 -7.89 -12.24
C ARG A 118 14.59 -6.55 -12.97
N ARG A 119 13.39 -6.12 -13.39
CA ARG A 119 13.13 -4.83 -14.06
C ARG A 119 12.91 -3.68 -13.07
N HIS A 120 13.17 -3.88 -11.78
CA HIS A 120 12.91 -2.94 -10.69
C HIS A 120 11.45 -2.48 -10.55
N ILE A 121 10.52 -3.24 -11.14
CA ILE A 121 9.08 -3.04 -10.98
C ILE A 121 8.64 -3.86 -9.77
N LYS A 122 8.37 -3.18 -8.67
CA LYS A 122 7.81 -3.83 -7.49
C LYS A 122 6.28 -3.67 -7.54
N LEU A 123 5.52 -4.76 -7.42
CA LEU A 123 4.05 -4.77 -7.16
C LEU A 123 3.72 -4.81 -5.67
#